data_AF-A0A9K3JJ65-F1
#
_entry.id   AF-A0A9K3JJ65-F1
#
_cell.length_a   1.000
_cell.length_b   1.000
_cell.length_c   1.000
_cell.angle_alpha   90.00
_cell.angle_beta   90.00
_cell.angle_gamma   90.00
#
_symmetry.space_group_name_H-M   'P 1'
#
loop_
_entity.id
_entity.type
_entity.pdbx_description
1 polymer ?
#
loop_
_entity_poly.entity_id
_entity_poly.type
_entity_poly.pdbx_seq_one_letter_code
_entity_poly.pdbx_strand_id
1 'polypeptide(L)'
;MITTEKKINIRCAVNNLKDYIENLSKEQKKVVREIGFGSIPSFKLHSVPRKFGYWLVKNFDAENDEINTGVEKIKIIAELIQKVFQIPNGKTEIEEKLRPKETNLIIKFWCGQFSKDILKRMYVANLIKYLKSRNELGRLFKLNFLVIFFTVMAEAMQSSNVNQRFLPSMKSDKKTQDFNWCEYILNVLRRTRRQ
;
A
#
# COMPACT_ATOMS: atom_id res chain seq x y z
N MET A 1 5.88 -10.56 -36.68
CA MET A 1 6.40 -10.94 -35.34
C MET A 1 5.28 -10.80 -34.34
N ILE A 2 4.78 -11.93 -33.83
CA ILE A 2 3.70 -11.96 -32.83
C ILE A 2 4.33 -11.55 -31.50
N THR A 3 4.08 -10.33 -31.06
CA THR A 3 4.42 -9.89 -29.70
C THR A 3 3.56 -10.69 -28.73
N THR A 4 4.18 -11.65 -28.03
CA THR A 4 3.55 -12.36 -26.92
C THR A 4 3.10 -11.34 -25.88
N GLU A 5 1.80 -11.06 -25.81
CA GLU A 5 1.21 -10.20 -24.79
C GLU A 5 1.55 -10.80 -23.41
N LYS A 6 2.43 -10.15 -22.66
CA LYS A 6 2.66 -10.49 -21.25
C LYS A 6 1.32 -10.38 -20.52
N LYS A 7 0.76 -11.53 -20.11
CA LYS A 7 -0.47 -11.61 -19.31
C LYS A 7 -0.26 -10.83 -18.01
N ILE A 8 -0.81 -9.62 -17.90
CA ILE A 8 -0.82 -8.88 -16.64
C ILE A 8 -1.76 -9.60 -15.68
N ASN A 9 -1.23 -10.10 -14.58
CA ASN A 9 -2.02 -10.68 -13.49
C ASN A 9 -2.18 -9.62 -12.39
N ILE A 10 -3.42 -9.29 -12.02
CA ILE A 10 -3.68 -8.42 -10.86
C ILE A 10 -3.47 -9.29 -9.62
N ARG A 11 -2.28 -9.20 -9.02
CA ARG A 11 -1.83 -10.12 -7.96
C ARG A 11 -2.44 -9.83 -6.59
N CYS A 12 -2.81 -8.58 -6.33
CA CYS A 12 -3.43 -8.18 -5.09
C CYS A 12 -4.83 -7.66 -5.40
N ALA A 13 -5.85 -8.45 -5.08
CA ALA A 13 -7.22 -8.04 -5.29
C ALA A 13 -7.56 -6.91 -4.33
N VAL A 14 -8.09 -5.79 -4.84
CA VAL A 14 -8.63 -4.69 -4.02
C VAL A 14 -9.67 -5.22 -3.01
N ASN A 15 -10.32 -6.34 -3.33
CA ASN A 15 -11.18 -7.09 -2.44
C ASN A 15 -10.53 -7.45 -1.09
N ASN A 16 -9.23 -7.72 -1.03
CA ASN A 16 -8.53 -7.98 0.23
C ASN A 16 -8.57 -6.75 1.15
N LEU A 17 -8.33 -5.55 0.59
CA LEU A 17 -8.40 -4.32 1.37
C LEU A 17 -9.84 -4.02 1.80
N LYS A 18 -10.82 -4.23 0.91
CA LYS A 18 -12.25 -4.11 1.23
C LYS A 18 -12.63 -5.01 2.39
N ASP A 19 -12.34 -6.31 2.28
CA ASP A 19 -12.63 -7.31 3.31
C ASP A 19 -11.99 -6.95 4.65
N TYR A 20 -10.74 -6.49 4.65
CA TYR A 20 -10.07 -6.02 5.86
C TYR A 20 -10.79 -4.82 6.49
N ILE A 21 -11.10 -3.78 5.70
CA ILE A 21 -11.75 -2.54 6.15
C ILE A 21 -13.15 -2.80 6.70
N GLU A 22 -13.93 -3.67 6.05
CA GLU A 22 -15.29 -4.01 6.47
C GLU A 22 -15.30 -4.69 7.86
N ASN A 23 -14.28 -5.50 8.15
CA ASN A 23 -14.10 -6.18 9.43
C ASN A 23 -13.47 -5.32 10.54
N LEU A 24 -13.05 -4.08 10.27
CA LEU A 24 -12.55 -3.18 11.32
C LEU A 24 -13.68 -2.75 12.26
N SER A 25 -13.39 -2.78 13.57
CA SER A 25 -14.28 -2.24 14.60
C SER A 25 -14.51 -0.73 14.43
N LYS A 26 -15.52 -0.17 15.12
CA LYS A 26 -15.78 1.28 15.09
C LYS A 26 -14.57 2.06 15.62
N GLU A 27 -13.93 1.55 16.65
CA GLU A 27 -12.74 2.10 17.31
C GLU A 27 -11.52 1.99 16.41
N GLN A 28 -11.32 0.86 15.74
CA GLN A 28 -10.25 0.69 14.74
C GLN A 28 -10.41 1.67 13.57
N LYS A 29 -11.64 1.85 13.07
CA LYS A 29 -11.94 2.87 12.04
C LYS A 29 -11.68 4.29 12.55
N LYS A 30 -11.90 4.57 13.83
CA LYS A 30 -11.54 5.86 14.45
C LYS A 30 -10.02 6.06 14.44
N VAL A 31 -9.24 5.04 14.84
CA VAL A 31 -7.77 5.10 14.78
C VAL A 31 -7.27 5.34 13.36
N VAL A 32 -7.88 4.69 12.35
CA VAL A 32 -7.54 4.93 10.92
C VAL A 32 -7.76 6.39 10.51
N ARG A 33 -8.85 7.03 10.99
CA ARG A 33 -9.09 8.47 10.76
C ARG A 33 -8.04 9.33 11.47
N GLU A 34 -7.71 9.01 12.72
CA GLU A 34 -6.75 9.76 13.53
C GLU A 34 -5.33 9.75 12.93
N ILE A 35 -4.93 8.68 12.26
CA ILE A 35 -3.62 8.62 11.56
C ILE A 35 -3.63 9.25 10.16
N GLY A 36 -4.74 9.87 9.75
CA GLY A 36 -4.88 10.62 8.51
C GLY A 36 -5.36 9.83 7.29
N PHE A 37 -5.89 8.61 7.48
CA PHE A 37 -6.43 7.76 6.41
C PHE A 37 -7.96 7.69 6.46
N GLY A 38 -8.61 8.77 6.86
CA GLY A 38 -10.03 8.76 7.24
C GLY A 38 -11.04 8.52 6.12
N SER A 39 -10.63 8.77 4.87
CA SER A 39 -11.38 8.45 3.64
C SER A 39 -11.39 6.96 3.31
N ILE A 40 -10.34 6.23 3.71
CA ILE A 40 -10.07 4.86 3.29
C ILE A 40 -11.19 3.89 3.73
N PRO A 41 -11.73 3.97 4.97
CA PRO A 41 -12.86 3.14 5.37
C PRO A 41 -14.11 3.27 4.50
N SER A 42 -14.26 4.39 3.79
CA SER A 42 -15.40 4.69 2.91
C SER A 42 -15.05 4.53 1.42
N PHE A 43 -13.83 4.08 1.09
CA PHE A 43 -13.34 4.02 -0.28
C PHE A 43 -14.02 2.88 -1.05
N LYS A 44 -14.82 3.23 -2.06
CA LYS A 44 -15.62 2.28 -2.86
C LYS A 44 -14.87 1.83 -4.12
N LEU A 45 -13.81 1.05 -3.96
CA LEU A 45 -13.15 0.38 -5.07
C LEU A 45 -13.31 -1.13 -4.90
N HIS A 46 -14.16 -1.76 -5.73
CA HIS A 46 -14.46 -3.19 -5.63
C HIS A 46 -13.64 -4.03 -6.61
N SER A 47 -13.33 -3.50 -7.78
CA SER A 47 -12.49 -4.19 -8.77
C SER A 47 -11.92 -3.19 -9.76
N VAL A 48 -10.75 -3.52 -10.30
CA VAL A 48 -10.19 -2.82 -11.46
C VAL A 48 -10.33 -3.76 -12.66
N PRO A 49 -11.10 -3.40 -13.70
CA PRO A 49 -11.20 -4.22 -14.90
C PRO A 49 -9.82 -4.51 -15.49
N ARG A 50 -9.52 -5.76 -15.81
CA ARG A 50 -8.18 -6.18 -16.24
C ARG A 50 -7.67 -5.39 -17.45
N LYS A 51 -8.54 -5.16 -18.44
CA LYS A 51 -8.22 -4.37 -19.64
C LYS A 51 -7.85 -2.94 -19.28
N PHE A 52 -8.55 -2.35 -18.31
CA PHE A 52 -8.26 -1.00 -17.82
C PHE A 52 -6.91 -0.97 -17.08
N GLY A 53 -6.63 -1.94 -16.20
CA GLY A 53 -5.32 -2.06 -15.57
C GLY A 53 -4.17 -2.19 -16.57
N TYR A 54 -4.35 -3.00 -17.63
CA TYR A 54 -3.37 -3.11 -18.72
C TYR A 54 -3.18 -1.78 -19.47
N TRP A 55 -4.29 -1.12 -19.78
CA TRP A 55 -4.26 0.18 -20.45
C TRP A 55 -3.50 1.22 -19.62
N LEU A 56 -3.72 1.27 -18.30
CA LEU A 56 -3.00 2.18 -17.39
C LEU A 56 -1.48 1.93 -17.44
N VAL A 57 -1.06 0.66 -17.34
CA VAL A 57 0.37 0.30 -17.38
C VAL A 57 1.02 0.66 -18.72
N LYS A 58 0.32 0.44 -19.83
CA LYS A 58 0.83 0.74 -21.17
C LYS A 58 1.01 2.25 -21.40
N ASN A 59 0.09 3.06 -20.85
CA ASN A 59 0.03 4.49 -21.11
C ASN A 59 0.66 5.36 -20.01
N PHE A 60 1.16 4.76 -18.94
CA PHE A 60 1.92 5.47 -17.91
C PHE A 60 3.39 5.62 -18.31
N ASP A 61 3.82 6.88 -18.39
CA ASP A 61 5.20 7.32 -18.56
C ASP A 61 5.80 7.65 -17.18
N ALA A 62 6.74 6.82 -16.71
CA ALA A 62 7.38 6.97 -15.42
C ALA A 62 8.50 8.01 -15.37
N GLU A 63 8.99 8.48 -16.52
CA GLU A 63 9.99 9.55 -16.56
C GLU A 63 9.34 10.91 -16.38
N ASN A 64 8.12 11.06 -16.90
CA ASN A 64 7.34 12.29 -16.76
C ASN A 64 6.21 12.17 -15.73
N ASP A 65 6.00 11.04 -15.08
CA ASP A 65 4.85 10.81 -14.17
C ASP A 65 3.50 11.13 -14.82
N GLU A 66 3.28 10.69 -16.06
CA GLU A 66 2.10 11.05 -16.86
C GLU A 66 1.35 9.83 -17.37
N ILE A 67 0.02 9.88 -17.34
CA ILE A 67 -0.82 8.92 -18.06
C ILE A 67 -1.31 9.59 -19.35
N ASN A 68 -0.94 9.03 -20.49
CA ASN A 68 -1.43 9.50 -21.79
C ASN A 68 -2.78 8.85 -22.11
N THR A 69 -3.85 9.66 -22.14
CA THR A 69 -5.20 9.16 -22.46
C THR A 69 -5.45 9.01 -23.97
N GLY A 70 -4.51 9.50 -24.80
CA GLY A 70 -4.67 9.69 -26.24
C GLY A 70 -5.22 11.06 -26.62
N VAL A 71 -5.93 11.72 -25.69
CA VAL A 71 -6.48 13.09 -25.87
C VAL A 71 -5.70 14.11 -25.04
N GLU A 72 -5.30 13.72 -23.84
CA GLU A 72 -4.59 14.56 -22.89
C GLU A 72 -3.56 13.76 -22.11
N LYS A 73 -2.72 14.48 -21.36
CA LYS A 73 -1.75 13.91 -20.44
C LYS A 73 -2.14 14.26 -19.02
N ILE A 74 -2.42 13.23 -18.22
CA ILE A 74 -2.76 13.39 -16.81
C ILE A 74 -1.46 13.29 -16.01
N LYS A 75 -1.01 14.41 -15.44
CA LYS A 75 0.15 14.46 -14.55
C LYS A 75 -0.18 13.84 -13.20
N ILE A 76 0.60 12.85 -12.78
CA ILE A 76 0.52 12.20 -11.47
C ILE A 76 1.50 12.89 -10.53
N ILE A 77 0.98 13.71 -9.64
CA ILE A 77 1.73 14.41 -8.58
C ILE A 77 1.16 14.08 -7.21
N ALA A 78 1.93 14.37 -6.16
CA ALA A 78 1.54 14.11 -4.79
C ALA A 78 0.18 14.73 -4.43
N GLU A 79 -0.13 15.93 -4.94
CA GLU A 79 -1.39 16.63 -4.75
C GLU A 79 -2.57 15.89 -5.39
N LEU A 80 -2.38 15.30 -6.58
CA LEU A 80 -3.41 14.50 -7.23
C LEU A 80 -3.68 13.22 -6.43
N ILE A 81 -2.62 12.56 -5.94
CA ILE A 81 -2.73 11.37 -5.09
C ILE A 81 -3.46 11.73 -3.79
N GLN A 82 -3.12 12.86 -3.17
CA GLN A 82 -3.80 13.39 -1.99
C GLN A 82 -5.27 13.70 -2.28
N LYS A 83 -5.60 14.28 -3.44
CA LYS A 83 -6.99 14.59 -3.81
C LYS A 83 -7.82 13.31 -4.00
N VAL A 84 -7.25 12.26 -4.59
CA VAL A 84 -7.95 10.99 -4.86
C VAL A 84 -8.10 10.17 -3.59
N PHE A 85 -7.01 9.94 -2.85
CA PHE A 85 -6.99 9.04 -1.70
C PHE A 85 -7.26 9.75 -0.38
N GLN A 86 -7.08 11.07 -0.29
CA GLN A 86 -7.21 11.86 0.94
C GLN A 86 -6.35 11.30 2.09
N ILE A 87 -5.11 10.94 1.76
CA ILE A 87 -4.08 10.46 2.71
C ILE A 87 -3.05 11.57 2.96
N PRO A 88 -2.18 11.45 3.98
CA PRO A 88 -1.28 12.53 4.33
C PRO A 88 -0.22 12.80 3.25
N ASN A 89 -0.04 14.07 2.93
CA ASN A 89 1.03 14.62 2.09
C ASN A 89 1.96 15.46 2.98
N GLY A 90 2.56 14.81 3.98
CA GLY A 90 3.41 15.46 4.98
C GLY A 90 4.79 15.84 4.43
N LYS A 91 5.63 16.41 5.30
CA LYS A 91 7.00 16.85 4.94
C LYS A 91 8.07 15.80 5.24
N THR A 92 7.75 14.77 6.01
CA THR A 92 8.71 13.75 6.41
C THR A 92 8.84 12.69 5.33
N GLU A 93 10.04 12.52 4.81
CA GLU A 93 10.32 11.50 3.80
C GLU A 93 10.18 10.08 4.36
N ILE A 94 9.70 9.17 3.51
CA ILE A 94 9.69 7.73 3.74
C ILE A 94 10.84 7.11 2.97
N GLU A 95 11.86 6.66 3.69
CA GLU A 95 12.96 5.90 3.12
C GLU A 95 12.57 4.43 2.91
N GLU A 96 12.35 4.05 1.65
CA GLU A 96 12.19 2.64 1.30
C GLU A 96 13.49 1.86 1.46
N LYS A 97 13.42 0.69 2.11
CA LYS A 97 14.46 -0.33 2.01
C LYS A 97 13.91 -1.49 1.19
N LEU A 98 14.48 -1.72 0.00
CA LEU A 98 14.03 -2.78 -0.92
C LEU A 98 14.00 -4.17 -0.29
N ARG A 99 14.98 -4.43 0.58
CA ARG A 99 15.11 -5.63 1.41
C ARG A 99 15.33 -5.21 2.87
N PRO A 100 14.26 -4.98 3.64
CA PRO A 100 14.38 -4.66 5.06
C PRO A 100 15.06 -5.81 5.80
N LYS A 101 16.07 -5.50 6.63
CA LYS A 101 16.77 -6.51 7.43
C LYS A 101 15.95 -6.85 8.67
N GLU A 102 15.93 -8.13 9.06
CA GLU A 102 15.27 -8.60 10.29
C GLU A 102 15.88 -7.98 11.57
N THR A 103 17.13 -7.52 11.50
CA THR A 103 17.80 -6.80 12.59
C THR A 103 17.28 -5.38 12.80
N ASN A 104 16.50 -4.81 11.87
CA ASN A 104 15.88 -3.51 12.06
C ASN A 104 14.85 -3.59 13.19
N LEU A 105 14.94 -2.68 14.17
CA LEU A 105 14.11 -2.70 15.37
C LEU A 105 12.61 -2.62 15.08
N ILE A 106 12.20 -1.85 14.05
CA ILE A 106 10.79 -1.71 13.69
C ILE A 106 10.27 -2.96 12.99
N ILE A 107 11.08 -3.56 12.11
CA ILE A 107 10.77 -4.86 11.49
C ILE A 107 10.64 -5.93 12.57
N LYS A 108 11.62 -6.04 13.48
CA LYS A 108 11.59 -7.01 14.58
C LYS A 108 10.38 -6.82 15.49
N PHE A 109 10.07 -5.57 15.85
CA PHE A 109 8.88 -5.22 16.64
C PHE A 109 7.59 -5.64 15.95
N TRP A 110 7.43 -5.30 14.67
CA TRP A 110 6.23 -5.63 13.90
C TRP A 110 6.11 -7.15 13.66
N CYS A 111 7.20 -7.83 13.32
CA CYS A 111 7.24 -9.28 13.10
C CYS A 111 7.00 -10.08 14.39
N GLY A 112 7.38 -9.54 15.55
CA GLY A 112 7.27 -10.23 16.85
C GLY A 112 5.85 -10.57 17.27
N GLN A 113 4.83 -9.98 16.62
CA GLN A 113 3.42 -10.31 16.88
C GLN A 113 2.97 -11.59 16.16
N PHE A 114 3.76 -12.16 15.24
CA PHE A 114 3.34 -13.27 14.38
C PHE A 114 4.04 -14.59 14.75
N SER A 115 3.33 -15.71 14.56
CA SER A 115 3.95 -17.04 14.67
C SER A 115 4.91 -17.31 13.51
N LYS A 116 5.80 -18.30 13.69
CA LYS A 116 6.75 -18.73 12.64
C LYS A 116 6.05 -19.13 11.33
N ASP A 117 4.84 -19.69 11.40
CA ASP A 117 4.09 -20.13 10.22
C ASP A 117 3.55 -18.96 9.40
N ILE A 118 3.08 -17.90 10.07
CA ILE A 118 2.66 -16.66 9.41
C ILE A 118 3.88 -15.97 8.79
N LEU A 119 5.01 -15.91 9.51
CA LEU A 119 6.25 -15.32 9.01
C LEU A 119 6.77 -16.02 7.75
N LYS A 120 6.67 -17.36 7.67
CA LYS A 120 7.03 -18.13 6.47
C LYS A 120 6.15 -17.82 5.25
N ARG A 121 4.89 -17.45 5.46
CA ARG A 121 3.89 -17.19 4.40
C ARG A 121 3.16 -15.88 4.67
N MET A 122 3.93 -14.79 4.70
CA MET A 122 3.43 -13.44 4.98
C MET A 122 2.67 -12.85 3.78
N TYR A 123 1.69 -13.59 3.29
CA TYR A 123 0.78 -13.16 2.24
C TYR A 123 -0.29 -12.25 2.81
N VAL A 124 -0.73 -11.27 2.01
CA VAL A 124 -1.75 -10.30 2.44
C VAL A 124 -3.02 -10.98 2.96
N ALA A 125 -3.49 -12.04 2.31
CA ALA A 125 -4.69 -12.78 2.73
C ALA A 125 -4.52 -13.48 4.08
N ASN A 126 -3.33 -14.06 4.34
CA ASN A 126 -3.02 -14.70 5.62
C ASN A 126 -2.93 -13.67 6.74
N LEU A 127 -2.31 -12.52 6.46
CA LEU A 127 -2.23 -11.41 7.41
C LEU A 127 -3.63 -10.88 7.75
N ILE A 128 -4.48 -10.64 6.75
CA ILE A 128 -5.87 -10.21 6.98
C ILE A 128 -6.62 -11.23 7.83
N LYS A 129 -6.56 -12.52 7.48
CA LYS A 129 -7.20 -13.60 8.26
C LYS A 129 -6.74 -13.59 9.72
N TYR A 130 -5.45 -13.39 9.96
CA TYR A 130 -4.88 -13.31 11.31
C TYR A 130 -5.37 -12.09 12.09
N LEU A 131 -5.52 -10.94 11.43
CA LEU A 131 -5.87 -9.68 12.09
C LEU A 131 -7.36 -9.51 12.33
N LYS A 132 -8.23 -10.20 11.59
CA LYS A 132 -9.69 -10.13 11.75
C LYS A 132 -10.18 -10.45 13.16
N SER A 133 -9.49 -11.34 13.88
CA SER A 133 -9.86 -11.72 15.24
C SER A 133 -9.22 -10.84 16.32
N ARG A 134 -8.59 -9.72 15.95
CA ARG A 134 -7.85 -8.83 16.86
C ARG A 134 -8.47 -7.44 16.92
N ASN A 135 -8.64 -6.93 18.14
CA ASN A 135 -9.20 -5.61 18.42
C ASN A 135 -8.14 -4.61 18.92
N GLU A 136 -6.88 -4.84 18.56
CA GLU A 136 -5.79 -3.94 18.92
C GLU A 136 -6.01 -2.55 18.28
N LEU A 137 -5.69 -1.49 19.02
CA LEU A 137 -5.81 -0.09 18.60
C LEU A 137 -4.45 0.64 18.59
N GLY A 138 -3.42 -0.01 19.14
CA GLY A 138 -2.11 0.58 19.39
C GLY A 138 -1.20 0.65 18.15
N ARG A 139 0.09 0.78 18.40
CA ARG A 139 1.10 0.92 17.33
C ARG A 139 1.10 -0.24 16.34
N LEU A 140 0.96 -1.49 16.81
CA LEU A 140 0.92 -2.66 15.93
C LEU A 140 -0.27 -2.60 14.97
N PHE A 141 -1.46 -2.24 15.46
CA PHE A 141 -2.63 -2.03 14.60
C PHE A 141 -2.37 -0.99 13.51
N LYS A 142 -1.81 0.18 13.87
CA LYS A 142 -1.47 1.23 12.91
C LYS A 142 -0.51 0.73 11.84
N LEU A 143 0.56 0.01 12.23
CA LEU A 143 1.51 -0.59 11.29
C LEU A 143 0.86 -1.65 10.41
N ASN A 144 0.03 -2.53 10.98
CA ASN A 144 -0.72 -3.57 10.26
C ASN A 144 -1.63 -2.97 9.19
N PHE A 145 -2.37 -1.91 9.53
CA PHE A 145 -3.21 -1.19 8.59
C PHE A 145 -2.39 -0.62 7.43
N LEU A 146 -1.28 0.09 7.71
CA LEU A 146 -0.42 0.67 6.68
C LEU A 146 0.17 -0.42 5.78
N VAL A 147 0.64 -1.53 6.36
CA VAL A 147 1.21 -2.65 5.59
C VAL A 147 0.17 -3.22 4.64
N ILE A 148 -1.06 -3.49 5.09
CA ILE A 148 -2.13 -3.98 4.23
C ILE A 148 -2.47 -2.96 3.14
N PHE A 149 -2.65 -1.69 3.52
CA PHE A 149 -3.02 -0.63 2.58
C PHE A 149 -1.98 -0.48 1.47
N PHE A 150 -0.69 -0.32 1.78
CA PHE A 150 0.35 -0.13 0.77
C PHE A 150 0.72 -1.41 0.02
N THR A 151 0.44 -2.60 0.58
CA THR A 151 0.54 -3.85 -0.18
C THR A 151 -0.52 -3.93 -1.29
N VAL A 152 -1.73 -3.45 -1.02
CA VAL A 152 -2.85 -3.54 -1.97
C VAL A 152 -2.83 -2.36 -2.96
N MET A 153 -2.59 -1.14 -2.47
CA MET A 153 -2.78 0.09 -3.24
C MET A 153 -1.51 0.62 -3.91
N ALA A 154 -0.31 0.27 -3.43
CA ALA A 154 0.94 0.78 -3.98
C ALA A 154 1.75 -0.32 -4.68
N GLU A 155 2.11 -1.38 -3.98
CA GLU A 155 2.94 -2.45 -4.56
C GLU A 155 2.52 -3.85 -4.09
N ALA A 156 1.97 -4.62 -5.02
CA ALA A 156 1.84 -6.06 -4.86
C ALA A 156 3.22 -6.71 -5.11
N MET A 157 3.83 -7.29 -4.07
CA MET A 157 5.12 -7.96 -4.23
C MET A 157 5.01 -9.21 -5.10
N GLN A 158 6.08 -9.55 -5.83
CA GLN A 158 6.06 -10.68 -6.78
C GLN A 158 5.68 -12.03 -6.14
N SER A 159 5.99 -12.23 -4.86
CA SER A 159 5.69 -13.43 -4.07
C SER A 159 4.34 -13.38 -3.32
N SER A 160 3.49 -12.38 -3.59
CA SER A 160 2.28 -12.07 -2.81
C SER A 160 2.54 -11.71 -1.34
N ASN A 161 3.82 -11.55 -0.96
CA ASN A 161 4.20 -11.07 0.37
C ASN A 161 3.75 -9.63 0.58
N VAL A 162 3.53 -9.28 1.84
CA VAL A 162 3.20 -7.90 2.23
C VAL A 162 4.38 -6.95 2.06
N ASN A 163 4.09 -5.72 1.67
CA ASN A 163 5.04 -4.64 1.54
C ASN A 163 5.52 -4.17 2.92
N GLN A 164 6.78 -4.46 3.22
CA GLN A 164 7.46 -4.05 4.46
C GLN A 164 8.49 -2.92 4.23
N ARG A 165 8.60 -2.40 3.00
CA ARG A 165 9.74 -1.55 2.59
C ARG A 165 9.80 -0.21 3.31
N PHE A 166 8.65 0.32 3.72
CA PHE A 166 8.54 1.60 4.45
C PHE A 166 8.66 1.46 5.98
N LEU A 167 8.52 0.24 6.53
CA LEU A 167 8.52 0.01 7.98
C LEU A 167 9.76 0.57 8.70
N PRO A 168 10.99 0.48 8.15
CA PRO A 168 12.17 1.06 8.79
C PRO A 168 12.06 2.57 9.09
N SER A 169 11.24 3.32 8.35
CA SER A 169 11.00 4.75 8.58
C SER A 169 9.98 5.03 9.69
N MET A 170 9.20 4.04 10.12
CA MET A 170 8.09 4.18 11.08
C MET A 170 8.57 4.17 12.55
N LYS A 171 9.50 5.06 12.86
CA LYS A 171 10.02 5.28 14.22
C LYS A 171 8.94 5.87 15.14
N SER A 172 9.05 5.65 16.46
CA SER A 172 8.00 6.01 17.44
C SER A 172 7.85 7.51 17.68
N ASP A 173 8.91 8.26 17.42
CA ASP A 173 9.00 9.71 17.55
C ASP A 173 8.28 10.46 16.42
N LYS A 174 7.89 9.77 15.34
CA LYS A 174 7.24 10.37 14.18
C LYS A 174 5.76 10.01 14.14
N LYS A 175 4.88 10.99 13.88
CA LYS A 175 3.46 10.72 13.67
C LYS A 175 3.24 10.25 12.24
N THR A 176 2.31 9.32 12.05
CA THR A 176 1.93 8.81 10.72
C THR A 176 1.54 9.93 9.75
N GLN A 177 0.90 11.00 10.25
CA GLN A 177 0.44 12.13 9.44
C GLN A 177 1.57 13.03 8.93
N ASP A 178 2.74 13.00 9.59
CA ASP A 178 3.87 13.86 9.21
C ASP A 178 4.59 13.34 7.97
N PHE A 179 4.35 12.09 7.59
CA PHE A 179 4.99 11.44 6.45
C PHE A 179 4.35 11.81 5.11
N ASN A 180 5.20 11.89 4.08
CA ASN A 180 4.77 12.09 2.70
C ASN A 180 4.35 10.76 2.05
N TRP A 181 3.16 10.28 2.38
CA TRP A 181 2.62 9.05 1.78
C TRP A 181 2.27 9.21 0.30
N CYS A 182 2.02 10.44 -0.15
CA CYS A 182 1.68 10.72 -1.53
C CYS A 182 2.91 10.56 -2.44
N GLU A 183 4.04 11.16 -2.05
CA GLU A 183 5.32 10.97 -2.76
C GLU A 183 5.81 9.52 -2.66
N TYR A 184 5.55 8.85 -1.53
CA TYR A 184 5.80 7.42 -1.40
C TYR A 184 5.11 6.59 -2.49
N ILE A 185 3.80 6.81 -2.71
CA ILE A 185 3.05 6.12 -3.78
C ILE A 185 3.64 6.47 -5.16
N LEU A 186 3.97 7.73 -5.40
CA LEU A 186 4.56 8.18 -6.66
C LEU A 186 5.90 7.49 -6.95
N ASN A 187 6.77 7.40 -5.94
CA ASN A 187 8.04 6.69 -6.04
C ASN A 187 7.87 5.19 -6.30
N VAL A 188 6.85 4.57 -5.71
CA VAL A 188 6.48 3.18 -6.00
C VAL A 188 6.04 3.01 -7.46
N LEU A 189 5.21 3.92 -7.98
CA LEU A 189 4.75 3.88 -9.38
C LEU A 189 5.93 4.00 -10.36
N ARG A 190 6.80 4.98 -10.16
CA ARG A 190 8.03 5.17 -10.96
C ARG A 190 8.89 3.91 -10.96
N ARG A 191 9.15 3.36 -9.78
CA ARG A 191 10.01 2.20 -9.60
C ARG A 191 9.44 0.93 -10.22
N THR A 192 8.14 0.67 -10.05
CA THR A 192 7.50 -0.56 -10.54
C THR A 192 7.33 -0.58 -12.05
N ARG A 193 7.27 0.58 -12.71
CA ARG A 193 7.22 0.69 -14.18
C ARG A 193 8.56 0.43 -14.86
N ARG A 194 9.67 0.71 -14.17
CA ARG A 194 11.06 0.52 -14.65
C ARG A 194 11.56 -0.93 -14.53
N GLN A 195 10.80 -1.83 -13.88
CA GLN A 195 11.11 -3.26 -13.71
C GLN A 195 10.48 -4.11 -14.82
#